data_AF-A0ABD0Q916-F1
#
_entry.id   AF-A0ABD0Q916-F1
#
_cell.length_a   1.000
_cell.length_b   1.000
_cell.length_c   1.000
_cell.angle_alpha   90.00
_cell.angle_beta   90.00
_cell.angle_gamma   90.00
#
_symmetry.space_group_name_H-M   'P 1'
#
loop_
_entity.id
_entity.type
_entity.pdbx_description
1 polymer ?
#
loop_
_entity_poly.entity_id
_entity_poly.type
_entity_poly.pdbx_seq_one_letter_code
_entity_poly.pdbx_strand_id
1 'polypeptide(L)'
;VYALKLKGISICFSMLKAVLSGNYVNFGVFRLYGDDALDNALQTFIKLLLSIPHSDLLDYPKLSQSYYSLLEVLTQDHMNFIASLEPHVVMYILSSISEGLTALDTMVCTGCCSSLDHIVTYLFKQLSRSTKKRAAPMAQESDRFLHIMQQHPEMIQQ
;
A
#
# COMPACT_ATOMS: atom_id res chain seq x y z
N VAL A 1 20.05 9.70 -15.84
CA VAL A 1 18.74 9.12 -15.46
C VAL A 1 18.64 8.90 -13.95
N TYR A 2 19.54 8.12 -13.34
CA TYR A 2 19.49 7.84 -11.90
C TYR A 2 19.51 9.09 -10.98
N ALA A 3 20.55 9.93 -11.06
CA ALA A 3 20.70 11.09 -10.17
C ALA A 3 19.62 12.17 -10.36
N LEU A 4 19.06 12.28 -11.57
CA LEU A 4 18.10 13.33 -11.95
C LEU A 4 16.64 12.94 -11.69
N LYS A 5 16.31 11.65 -11.63
CA LYS A 5 14.93 11.15 -11.46
C LYS A 5 14.84 10.05 -10.42
N LEU A 6 15.51 8.92 -10.63
CA LEU A 6 15.31 7.70 -9.84
C LEU A 6 15.75 7.85 -8.38
N LYS A 7 16.79 8.65 -8.11
CA LYS A 7 17.21 8.98 -6.74
C LYS A 7 16.10 9.73 -5.98
N GLY A 8 15.45 10.69 -6.63
CA GLY A 8 14.33 11.43 -6.03
C GLY A 8 13.15 10.51 -5.74
N ILE A 9 12.81 9.63 -6.69
CA ILE A 9 11.75 8.64 -6.51
C ILE A 9 12.04 7.69 -5.33
N SER A 10 13.27 7.19 -5.24
CA SER A 10 13.70 6.34 -4.12
C SER A 10 13.52 7.02 -2.76
N ILE A 11 13.85 8.32 -2.66
CA ILE A 11 13.62 9.11 -1.44
C ILE A 11 12.11 9.25 -1.17
N CYS A 12 11.29 9.52 -2.19
CA CYS A 12 9.84 9.56 -2.02
C CYS A 12 9.26 8.23 -1.51
N PHE A 13 9.76 7.10 -1.99
CA PHE A 13 9.34 5.79 -1.50
C PHE A 13 9.73 5.57 -0.04
N SER A 14 10.96 5.92 0.34
CA SER A 14 11.39 5.85 1.74
C SER A 14 10.58 6.78 2.65
N MET A 15 10.26 8.00 2.21
CA MET A 15 9.42 8.93 2.95
C MET A 15 8.01 8.38 3.16
N LEU A 16 7.37 7.89 2.09
CA LEU A 16 6.03 7.33 2.19
C LEU A 16 6.02 6.09 3.11
N LYS A 17 7.04 5.22 3.00
CA LYS A 17 7.18 4.07 3.91
C LYS A 17 7.24 4.51 5.36
N ALA A 18 8.07 5.51 5.68
CA ALA A 18 8.20 6.03 7.04
C ALA A 18 6.88 6.64 7.56
N VAL A 19 6.12 7.33 6.71
CA VAL A 19 4.81 7.88 7.06
C VAL A 19 3.82 6.75 7.39
N LEU A 20 3.75 5.71 6.56
CA LEU A 20 2.80 4.62 6.73
C LEU A 20 3.13 3.70 7.92
N SER A 21 4.41 3.36 8.12
CA SER A 21 4.83 2.47 9.21
C SER A 21 5.17 3.17 10.52
N GLY A 22 5.22 4.51 10.52
CA GLY A 22 5.71 5.30 11.65
C GLY A 22 4.69 5.52 12.78
N ASN A 23 3.40 5.21 12.55
CA ASN A 23 2.31 5.44 13.49
C ASN A 23 2.21 6.90 13.98
N TYR A 24 2.64 7.86 13.15
CA TYR A 24 2.63 9.30 13.50
C TYR A 24 1.23 9.90 13.52
N VAL A 25 0.30 9.33 12.74
CA VAL A 25 -1.07 9.83 12.60
C VAL A 25 -2.02 8.68 12.33
N ASN A 26 -3.27 8.83 12.79
CA ASN A 26 -4.30 7.84 12.58
C ASN A 26 -5.00 8.10 11.24
N PHE A 27 -4.63 7.36 10.18
CA PHE A 27 -5.13 7.59 8.82
C PHE A 27 -6.65 7.47 8.67
N GLY A 28 -7.33 6.74 9.57
CA GLY A 28 -8.79 6.67 9.57
C GLY A 28 -9.46 8.03 9.81
N VAL A 29 -8.78 8.93 10.54
CA VAL A 29 -9.27 10.27 10.86
C VAL A 29 -9.30 11.17 9.63
N PHE A 30 -8.41 10.96 8.65
CA PHE A 30 -8.38 11.76 7.43
C PHE A 30 -9.70 11.63 6.68
N ARG A 31 -10.17 10.39 6.53
CA ARG A 31 -11.46 10.10 5.91
C ARG A 31 -12.65 10.67 6.69
N LEU A 32 -12.58 10.72 8.03
CA LEU A 32 -13.64 11.29 8.86
C LEU A 32 -13.79 12.81 8.66
N TYR A 33 -12.68 13.51 8.41
CA TYR A 33 -12.67 14.95 8.18
C TYR A 33 -12.71 15.35 6.69
N GLY A 34 -12.78 14.38 5.77
CA GLY A 34 -12.74 14.64 4.33
C GLY A 34 -11.37 15.15 3.85
N ASP A 35 -10.29 14.74 4.50
CA ASP A 35 -8.92 15.00 4.09
C ASP A 35 -8.41 13.91 3.14
N ASP A 36 -8.11 14.30 1.90
CA ASP A 36 -7.63 13.40 0.84
C ASP A 36 -6.10 13.29 0.78
N ALA A 37 -5.34 13.81 1.76
CA ALA A 37 -3.88 13.86 1.72
C ALA A 37 -3.23 12.48 1.56
N LEU A 38 -3.74 11.47 2.27
CA LEU A 38 -3.24 10.10 2.16
C LEU A 38 -3.51 9.52 0.76
N ASP A 39 -4.73 9.67 0.26
CA ASP A 39 -5.10 9.17 -1.07
C ASP A 39 -4.26 9.84 -2.15
N ASN A 40 -4.05 11.15 -2.07
CA ASN A 40 -3.19 11.90 -2.97
C ASN A 40 -1.73 11.41 -2.92
N ALA A 41 -1.20 11.11 -1.72
CA ALA A 41 0.16 10.57 -1.56
C ALA A 41 0.29 9.17 -2.19
N LEU A 42 -0.68 8.28 -1.94
CA LEU A 42 -0.72 6.94 -2.51
C LEU A 42 -0.88 6.97 -4.04
N GLN A 43 -1.72 7.84 -4.58
CA GLN A 43 -1.84 8.05 -6.03
C GLN A 43 -0.56 8.61 -6.65
N THR A 44 0.13 9.51 -5.95
CA THR A 44 1.43 10.03 -6.39
C THR A 44 2.47 8.91 -6.42
N PHE A 45 2.49 8.01 -5.44
CA PHE A 45 3.33 6.82 -5.47
C PHE A 45 3.12 5.98 -6.74
N ILE A 46 1.87 5.72 -7.13
CA ILE A 46 1.57 4.96 -8.36
C ILE A 46 2.09 5.68 -9.60
N LYS A 47 1.87 7.00 -9.70
CA LYS A 47 2.41 7.80 -10.82
C LYS A 47 3.93 7.73 -10.88
N LEU A 48 4.61 7.78 -9.74
CA LEU A 48 6.06 7.64 -9.68
C LEU A 48 6.50 6.23 -10.10
N LEU A 49 5.84 5.18 -9.60
CA LEU A 49 6.11 3.78 -9.93
C LEU A 49 5.99 3.51 -11.44
N LEU A 50 4.88 3.91 -12.05
CA LEU A 50 4.63 3.73 -13.49
C LEU A 50 5.56 4.57 -14.36
N SER A 51 6.23 5.59 -13.81
CA SER A 51 7.21 6.39 -14.53
C SER A 51 8.59 5.70 -14.65
N ILE A 52 8.80 4.59 -13.94
CA ILE A 52 10.04 3.82 -13.93
C ILE A 52 9.87 2.68 -14.95
N PRO A 53 10.78 2.52 -15.93
CA PRO A 53 10.81 1.33 -16.76
C PRO A 53 11.00 0.08 -15.89
N HIS A 54 10.29 -1.01 -16.18
CA HIS A 54 10.37 -2.22 -15.35
C HIS A 54 11.81 -2.73 -15.20
N SER A 55 12.60 -2.67 -16.28
CA SER A 55 14.03 -3.02 -16.30
C SER A 55 14.86 -2.25 -15.28
N ASP A 56 14.56 -0.97 -15.07
CA ASP A 56 15.36 -0.09 -14.22
C ASP A 56 15.10 -0.36 -12.73
N LEU A 57 14.00 -1.05 -12.38
CA LEU A 57 13.57 -1.20 -10.99
C LEU A 57 14.58 -2.00 -10.15
N LEU A 58 15.13 -3.08 -10.71
CA LEU A 58 16.13 -3.94 -10.06
C LEU A 58 17.58 -3.53 -10.36
N ASP A 59 17.84 -2.81 -11.45
CA ASP A 59 19.18 -2.35 -11.85
C ASP A 59 19.78 -1.32 -10.88
N TYR A 60 18.94 -0.64 -10.09
CA TYR A 60 19.37 0.38 -9.13
C TYR A 60 19.08 -0.06 -7.68
N PRO A 61 20.08 -0.58 -6.93
CA PRO A 61 19.86 -1.19 -5.61
C PRO A 61 19.15 -0.32 -4.58
N LYS A 62 19.42 0.99 -4.55
CA LYS A 62 18.72 1.90 -3.63
C LYS A 62 17.25 2.07 -3.99
N LEU A 63 16.95 2.10 -5.29
CA LEU A 63 15.58 2.19 -5.78
C LEU A 63 14.82 0.92 -5.44
N SER A 64 15.37 -0.26 -5.79
CA SER A 64 14.75 -1.55 -5.49
C SER A 64 14.48 -1.69 -3.99
N GLN A 65 15.48 -1.48 -3.13
CA GLN A 65 15.30 -1.57 -1.68
C GLN A 65 14.21 -0.62 -1.17
N SER A 66 14.19 0.64 -1.62
CA SER A 66 13.16 1.60 -1.21
C SER A 66 11.76 1.21 -1.70
N TYR A 67 11.65 0.65 -2.90
CA TYR A 67 10.39 0.21 -3.49
C TYR A 67 9.84 -1.02 -2.77
N TYR A 68 10.62 -2.10 -2.67
CA TYR A 68 10.15 -3.35 -2.06
C TYR A 68 9.89 -3.20 -0.56
N SER A 69 10.66 -2.37 0.15
CA SER A 69 10.37 -2.06 1.55
C SER A 69 9.06 -1.27 1.72
N LEU A 70 8.73 -0.36 0.79
CA LEU A 70 7.42 0.32 0.79
C LEU A 70 6.30 -0.64 0.42
N LEU A 71 6.51 -1.50 -0.59
CA LEU A 71 5.52 -2.46 -1.06
C LEU A 71 5.12 -3.45 0.04
N GLU A 72 6.08 -3.90 0.84
CA GLU A 72 5.83 -4.75 2.00
C GLU A 72 4.86 -4.08 2.99
N VAL A 73 5.09 -2.81 3.34
CA VAL A 73 4.20 -2.04 4.22
C VAL A 73 2.82 -1.83 3.60
N LEU A 74 2.75 -1.52 2.30
CA LEU A 74 1.48 -1.33 1.60
C LEU A 74 0.65 -2.62 1.55
N THR A 75 1.28 -3.75 1.27
CA THR A 75 0.58 -5.05 1.22
C THR A 75 0.19 -5.55 2.60
N GLN A 76 0.94 -5.18 3.65
CA GLN A 76 0.63 -5.54 5.02
C GLN A 76 -0.61 -4.80 5.56
N ASP A 77 -0.60 -3.47 5.54
CA ASP A 77 -1.58 -2.65 6.27
C ASP A 77 -2.54 -1.88 5.34
N HIS A 78 -2.16 -1.69 4.07
CA HIS A 78 -2.92 -0.92 3.09
C HIS A 78 -3.35 -1.74 1.87
N MET A 79 -3.54 -3.05 2.03
CA MET A 79 -3.86 -3.97 0.92
C MET A 79 -5.15 -3.61 0.17
N ASN A 80 -6.11 -2.97 0.84
CA ASN A 80 -7.34 -2.49 0.20
C ASN A 80 -7.06 -1.43 -0.87
N PHE A 81 -6.03 -0.59 -0.68
CA PHE A 81 -5.59 0.36 -1.69
C PHE A 81 -4.98 -0.39 -2.89
N ILE A 82 -4.08 -1.35 -2.65
CA ILE A 82 -3.49 -2.15 -3.74
C ILE A 82 -4.58 -2.89 -4.53
N ALA A 83 -5.59 -3.44 -3.86
CA ALA A 83 -6.70 -4.15 -4.48
C ALA A 83 -7.67 -3.24 -5.25
N SER A 84 -7.68 -1.92 -4.99
CA SER A 84 -8.51 -0.96 -5.72
C SER A 84 -7.81 -0.32 -6.92
N LEU A 85 -6.54 -0.63 -7.14
CA LEU A 85 -5.78 -0.14 -8.30
C LEU A 85 -6.29 -0.73 -9.61
N GLU A 86 -5.99 -0.03 -10.70
CA GLU A 86 -6.27 -0.54 -12.04
C GLU A 86 -5.53 -1.87 -12.31
N PRO A 87 -6.14 -2.81 -13.06
CA PRO A 87 -5.57 -4.14 -13.29
C PRO A 87 -4.14 -4.12 -13.83
N HIS A 88 -3.81 -3.18 -14.70
CA HIS A 88 -2.47 -3.06 -15.29
C HIS A 88 -1.41 -2.70 -14.24
N VAL A 89 -1.77 -1.91 -13.21
CA VAL A 89 -0.88 -1.52 -12.10
C VAL A 89 -0.67 -2.71 -11.17
N VAL A 90 -1.74 -3.44 -10.85
CA VAL A 90 -1.64 -4.67 -10.05
C VAL A 90 -0.75 -5.69 -10.75
N MET A 91 -0.89 -5.85 -12.07
CA MET A 91 0.00 -6.72 -12.86
C MET A 91 1.45 -6.25 -12.81
N TYR A 92 1.71 -4.94 -12.94
CA TYR A 92 3.07 -4.40 -12.79
C TYR A 92 3.68 -4.78 -11.43
N ILE A 93 2.91 -4.61 -10.35
CA ILE A 93 3.34 -4.95 -8.98
C ILE A 93 3.65 -6.45 -8.88
N LEU A 94 2.75 -7.32 -9.34
CA LEU A 94 2.96 -8.77 -9.28
C LEU A 94 4.15 -9.24 -10.12
N SER A 95 4.33 -8.68 -11.33
CA SER A 95 5.52 -8.92 -12.15
C SER A 95 6.80 -8.49 -11.42
N SER A 96 6.78 -7.30 -10.80
CA SER A 96 7.95 -6.82 -10.04
C SER A 96 8.28 -7.71 -8.84
N ILE A 97 7.28 -8.26 -8.15
CA ILE A 97 7.48 -9.23 -7.07
C ILE A 97 8.10 -10.50 -7.62
N SER A 98 7.56 -11.03 -8.74
CA SER A 98 8.09 -12.24 -9.37
C SER A 98 9.57 -12.10 -9.76
N GLU A 99 9.96 -10.96 -10.32
CA GLU A 99 11.37 -10.69 -10.64
C GLU A 99 12.21 -10.50 -9.38
N GLY A 100 11.70 -9.76 -8.39
CA GLY A 100 12.39 -9.50 -7.12
C GLY A 100 12.63 -10.75 -6.26
N LEU A 101 11.80 -11.79 -6.37
CA LEU A 101 12.04 -13.09 -5.73
C LEU A 101 13.33 -13.77 -6.23
N THR A 102 13.76 -13.46 -7.45
CA THR A 102 14.99 -13.96 -8.07
C THR A 102 16.18 -13.03 -7.90
N ALA A 103 16.01 -11.90 -7.21
CA ALA A 103 17.07 -10.92 -6.99
C ALA A 103 18.19 -11.47 -6.09
N LEU A 104 19.42 -11.04 -6.37
CA LEU A 104 20.60 -11.40 -5.56
C LEU A 104 20.61 -10.72 -4.18
N ASP A 105 19.90 -9.59 -4.03
CA ASP A 105 19.78 -8.88 -2.77
C ASP A 105 18.75 -9.58 -1.86
N THR A 106 19.22 -10.19 -0.78
CA THR A 106 18.38 -10.90 0.19
C THR A 106 17.28 -10.01 0.77
N MET A 107 17.53 -8.72 0.98
CA MET A 107 16.51 -7.81 1.52
C MET A 107 15.36 -7.59 0.54
N VAL A 108 15.67 -7.51 -0.75
CA VAL A 108 14.65 -7.44 -1.81
C VAL A 108 13.86 -8.74 -1.87
N CYS A 109 14.54 -9.89 -1.85
CA CYS A 109 13.89 -11.20 -1.87
C CYS A 109 12.96 -11.39 -0.66
N THR A 110 13.42 -11.06 0.55
CA THR A 110 12.59 -11.11 1.77
C THR A 110 11.36 -10.20 1.66
N GLY A 111 11.53 -8.94 1.23
CA GLY A 111 10.40 -8.02 1.05
C GLY A 111 9.38 -8.51 0.01
N CYS A 112 9.86 -9.17 -1.05
CA CYS A 112 8.99 -9.82 -2.05
C CYS A 112 8.21 -11.00 -1.46
N CYS A 113 8.86 -11.87 -0.68
CA CYS A 113 8.22 -12.99 0.00
C CYS A 113 7.12 -12.51 0.96
N SER A 114 7.42 -11.53 1.83
CA SER A 114 6.43 -10.92 2.72
C SER A 114 5.26 -10.33 1.94
N SER A 115 5.55 -9.53 0.91
CA SER A 115 4.52 -8.89 0.09
C SER A 115 3.60 -9.92 -0.58
N LEU A 116 4.17 -10.99 -1.12
CA LEU A 116 3.40 -12.06 -1.75
C LEU A 116 2.53 -12.81 -0.73
N ASP A 117 3.07 -13.12 0.45
CA ASP A 117 2.32 -13.76 1.53
C ASP A 117 1.13 -12.91 1.97
N HIS A 118 1.33 -11.60 2.15
CA HIS A 118 0.25 -10.66 2.50
C HIS A 118 -0.84 -10.63 1.42
N ILE A 119 -0.46 -10.57 0.14
CA ILE A 119 -1.40 -10.59 -0.99
C ILE A 119 -2.20 -11.90 -1.01
N VAL A 120 -1.54 -13.05 -0.93
CA VAL A 120 -2.20 -14.36 -0.97
C VAL A 120 -3.11 -14.54 0.24
N THR A 121 -2.66 -14.13 1.43
CA THR A 121 -3.46 -14.14 2.66
C THR A 121 -4.70 -13.26 2.52
N TYR A 122 -4.57 -12.06 1.94
CA TYR A 122 -5.70 -11.18 1.65
C TYR A 122 -6.71 -11.83 0.71
N LEU A 123 -6.24 -12.41 -0.41
CA LEU A 123 -7.08 -13.10 -1.38
C LEU A 123 -7.81 -14.29 -0.74
N PHE A 124 -7.11 -15.10 0.05
CA PHE A 124 -7.70 -16.22 0.77
C PHE A 124 -8.79 -15.79 1.74
N LYS A 125 -8.56 -14.71 2.50
CA LYS A 125 -9.57 -14.13 3.40
C LYS A 125 -10.80 -13.64 2.63
N GLN A 126 -10.61 -12.99 1.47
CA GLN A 126 -11.71 -12.52 0.63
C GLN A 126 -12.54 -13.67 0.05
N LEU A 127 -11.89 -14.69 -0.51
CA LEU A 127 -12.56 -15.87 -1.05
C LEU A 127 -13.32 -16.63 0.04
N SER A 128 -12.70 -16.86 1.20
CA SER A 128 -13.33 -17.54 2.34
C SER A 128 -14.56 -16.81 2.87
N ARG A 129 -14.53 -15.47 2.86
CA ARG A 129 -15.69 -14.63 3.23
C ARG A 129 -16.78 -14.68 2.16
N SER A 130 -16.43 -14.67 0.88
CA SER A 130 -17.39 -14.76 -0.22
C SER A 130 -18.17 -16.08 -0.17
N THR A 131 -17.52 -17.19 0.16
CA THR A 131 -18.19 -18.50 0.31
C THR A 131 -19.12 -18.55 1.53
N LYS A 132 -18.84 -17.77 2.59
CA LYS A 132 -19.68 -17.67 3.79
C LYS A 132 -20.78 -16.59 3.71
N LYS A 133 -20.72 -15.67 2.74
CA LYS A 133 -21.61 -14.48 2.60
C LYS A 133 -23.06 -14.77 2.16
N ARG A 134 -23.57 -15.99 2.39
CA ARG A 134 -25.02 -16.25 2.35
C ARG A 134 -25.73 -15.95 3.69
N ALA A 135 -25.04 -15.43 4.71
CA ALA A 135 -25.67 -15.01 5.96
C ALA A 135 -25.08 -13.70 6.56
N ALA A 136 -25.92 -12.67 6.62
CA ALA A 136 -25.94 -11.48 7.49
C ALA A 136 -25.04 -10.24 7.22
N PRO A 137 -25.52 -9.00 7.54
CA PRO A 137 -24.98 -7.72 7.06
C PRO A 137 -24.10 -7.02 8.12
N MET A 138 -22.77 -7.08 7.94
CA MET A 138 -21.78 -6.37 8.77
C MET A 138 -21.68 -4.86 8.49
N ALA A 139 -22.39 -4.34 7.48
CA ALA A 139 -22.33 -2.92 7.10
C ALA A 139 -23.03 -1.99 8.11
N GLN A 140 -24.00 -2.51 8.88
CA GLN A 140 -24.85 -1.69 9.76
C GLN A 140 -24.13 -1.20 11.03
N GLU A 141 -23.08 -1.90 11.49
CA GLU A 141 -22.42 -1.61 12.76
C GLU A 141 -21.30 -0.56 12.58
N SER A 142 -20.58 -0.62 11.46
CA SER A 142 -19.60 0.40 11.06
C SER A 142 -20.24 1.77 10.86
N ASP A 143 -21.46 1.81 10.30
CA ASP A 143 -22.18 3.06 10.05
C ASP A 143 -22.64 3.75 11.33
N ARG A 144 -22.97 3.00 12.40
CA ARG A 144 -23.39 3.61 13.68
C ARG A 144 -22.25 4.34 14.38
N PHE A 145 -21.07 3.74 14.45
CA PHE A 145 -19.91 4.38 15.07
C PHE A 145 -19.47 5.62 14.28
N LEU A 146 -19.45 5.52 12.95
CA LEU A 146 -19.21 6.67 12.07
C LEU A 146 -20.19 7.81 12.31
N HIS A 147 -21.49 7.50 12.43
CA HIS A 147 -22.51 8.51 12.67
C HIS A 147 -22.36 9.19 14.04
N ILE A 148 -22.03 8.44 15.09
CA ILE A 148 -21.77 8.98 16.43
C ILE A 148 -20.54 9.89 16.43
N MET A 149 -19.46 9.49 15.76
CA MET A 149 -18.22 10.29 15.65
C MET A 149 -18.43 11.57 14.84
N GLN A 150 -19.28 11.55 13.81
CA GLN A 150 -19.65 12.77 13.07
C GLN A 150 -20.48 13.75 13.90
N GLN A 151 -21.27 13.27 14.86
CA GLN A 151 -22.08 14.10 15.75
C GLN A 151 -21.28 14.73 16.90
N HIS A 152 -20.12 14.17 17.25
CA HIS A 152 -19.29 14.58 18.38
C HIS A 152 -17.81 14.77 17.98
N PRO A 153 -17.48 15.76 17.14
CA PRO A 153 -16.11 16.01 16.68
C PRO A 153 -15.14 16.35 17.82
N GLU A 154 -15.64 16.88 18.94
CA GLU A 154 -14.85 17.16 20.15
C GLU A 154 -14.20 15.92 20.79
N MET A 155 -14.66 14.70 20.51
CA MET A 155 -14.07 13.49 21.08
C MET A 155 -12.79 13.03 20.38
N ILE A 156 -12.48 13.56 19.19
CA ILE A 156 -11.35 13.13 18.34
C ILE A 156 -10.23 14.16 18.34
N GLN A 157 -10.51 15.42 18.70
CA GLN A 157 -9.50 16.45 18.90
C GLN A 157 -8.87 16.29 20.29
N GLN A 158 -7.69 15.66 20.36
CA GLN A 158 -6.74 15.82 21.45
C GLN A 158 -5.42 16.40 20.92
#